data_AF-A0A2G2EJK7-F1
#
_entry.id   AF-A0A2G2EJK7-F1
#
_cell.length_a   1.000
_cell.length_b   1.000
_cell.length_c   1.000
_cell.angle_alpha   90.00
_cell.angle_beta   90.00
_cell.angle_gamma   90.00
#
_symmetry.space_group_name_H-M   'P 1'
#
loop_
_entity.id
_entity.type
_entity.pdbx_description
1 polymer ?
#
loop_
_entity_poly.entity_id
_entity_poly.type
_entity_poly.pdbx_seq_one_letter_code
_entity_poly.pdbx_strand_id
1 'polypeptide(L)'
;MTLTILVLILSVPVGGMLVAFVDKKDNDQIIKLMLAFSGGFLLSLAFIHFIPELYEHSTVKIGIYILIGFLVQLLLEFFSGGIEHGHVHSVKGAKIPIALVIALSLHAFLEGIPLGTQLAGAEIATTHHHEGGSGLLMGILLHRIPVAIALTTVLFASKISREKVWFTLGIFALTTPIGLLIGWNSVGVFDFDFNIILAIVVGMFLHISTTIIFETSENHKFNFIKLLAIIGGAGLAFLIH
;
A
#
# COMPACT_ATOMS: atom_id res chain seq x y z
N MET A 1 17.43 -3.62 8.92
CA MET A 1 17.35 -2.28 8.30
C MET A 1 17.85 -2.27 6.85
N THR A 2 19.14 -2.53 6.56
CA THR A 2 19.67 -2.46 5.17
C THR A 2 18.92 -3.36 4.19
N LEU A 3 18.72 -4.63 4.55
CA LEU A 3 17.93 -5.58 3.74
C LEU A 3 16.50 -5.09 3.52
N THR A 4 15.85 -4.57 4.56
CA THR A 4 14.49 -4.03 4.47
C THR A 4 14.40 -2.89 3.46
N ILE A 5 15.32 -1.92 3.53
CA ILE A 5 15.38 -0.79 2.60
C ILE A 5 15.60 -1.30 1.17
N LEU A 6 16.53 -2.26 0.97
CA LEU A 6 16.78 -2.84 -0.35
C LEU A 6 15.55 -3.51 -0.94
N VAL A 7 14.85 -4.36 -0.16
CA VAL A 7 13.65 -5.05 -0.64
C VAL A 7 12.51 -4.06 -0.91
N LEU A 8 12.35 -3.03 -0.08
CA LEU A 8 11.39 -1.93 -0.31
C LEU A 8 11.67 -1.21 -1.63
N ILE A 9 12.92 -0.83 -1.89
CA ILE A 9 13.31 -0.15 -3.13
C ILE A 9 13.11 -1.07 -4.34
N LEU A 10 13.50 -2.35 -4.25
CA LEU A 10 13.43 -3.31 -5.36
C LEU A 10 12.00 -3.77 -5.69
N SER A 11 11.06 -3.71 -4.74
CA SER A 11 9.66 -4.10 -4.98
C SER A 11 8.98 -3.25 -6.08
N VAL A 12 9.31 -1.96 -6.17
CA VAL A 12 8.73 -1.02 -7.13
C VAL A 12 9.18 -1.31 -8.58
N PRO A 13 10.49 -1.39 -8.92
CA PRO A 13 10.90 -1.73 -10.27
C PRO A 13 10.48 -3.15 -10.66
N VAL A 14 10.35 -4.10 -9.73
CA VAL A 14 9.77 -5.41 -10.03
C VAL A 14 8.34 -5.26 -10.56
N GLY A 15 7.48 -4.51 -9.88
CA GLY A 15 6.13 -4.20 -10.36
C GLY A 15 6.13 -3.48 -11.71
N GLY A 16 7.03 -2.51 -11.90
CA GLY A 16 7.15 -1.80 -13.18
C GLY A 16 7.64 -2.68 -14.34
N MET A 17 8.55 -3.62 -14.08
CA MET A 17 9.06 -4.55 -15.07
C MET A 17 7.97 -5.53 -15.51
N LEU A 18 7.14 -6.02 -14.59
CA LEU A 18 5.99 -6.87 -14.93
C LEU A 18 5.10 -6.19 -15.97
N VAL A 19 4.79 -4.90 -15.78
CA VAL A 19 3.99 -4.14 -16.77
C VAL A 19 4.74 -3.94 -18.09
N ALA A 20 6.05 -3.73 -18.05
CA ALA A 20 6.86 -3.46 -19.25
C ALA A 20 7.06 -4.69 -20.15
N PHE A 21 7.01 -5.91 -19.58
CA PHE A 21 7.28 -7.16 -20.29
C PHE A 21 6.03 -8.02 -20.57
N VAL A 22 4.91 -7.81 -19.87
CA VAL A 22 3.66 -8.54 -20.11
C VAL A 22 2.84 -7.88 -21.21
N ASP A 23 2.34 -8.68 -22.16
CA ASP A 23 1.51 -8.21 -23.27
C ASP A 23 0.24 -7.48 -22.79
N LYS A 24 -0.09 -6.36 -23.45
CA LYS A 24 -1.14 -5.42 -23.03
C LYS A 24 -2.52 -6.05 -22.78
N LYS A 25 -2.83 -7.16 -23.45
CA LYS A 25 -4.16 -7.79 -23.41
C LYS A 25 -4.31 -8.74 -22.21
N ASP A 26 -3.24 -9.42 -21.81
CA ASP A 26 -3.21 -10.30 -20.63
C ASP A 26 -3.01 -9.49 -19.33
N ASN A 27 -2.45 -8.28 -19.45
CA ASN A 27 -2.14 -7.40 -18.33
C ASN A 27 -3.39 -7.02 -17.51
N ASP A 28 -4.51 -6.63 -18.13
CA ASP A 28 -5.64 -6.03 -17.39
C ASP A 28 -6.30 -7.02 -16.41
N GLN A 29 -6.52 -8.28 -16.81
CA GLN A 29 -7.12 -9.29 -15.93
C GLN A 29 -6.16 -9.73 -14.82
N ILE A 30 -4.87 -9.93 -15.14
CA ILE A 30 -3.86 -10.32 -14.14
C ILE A 30 -3.69 -9.21 -13.10
N ILE A 31 -3.61 -7.95 -13.54
CA ILE A 31 -3.52 -6.78 -12.66
C ILE A 31 -4.73 -6.72 -11.73
N LYS A 32 -5.95 -6.86 -12.26
CA LYS A 32 -7.19 -6.88 -11.46
C LYS A 32 -7.18 -8.00 -10.41
N LEU A 33 -6.70 -9.19 -10.77
CA LEU A 33 -6.60 -10.32 -9.83
C LEU A 33 -5.50 -10.11 -8.77
N MET A 34 -4.34 -9.57 -9.15
CA MET A 34 -3.27 -9.22 -8.20
C MET A 34 -3.71 -8.13 -7.23
N LEU A 35 -4.42 -7.11 -7.71
CA LEU A 35 -5.02 -6.07 -6.87
C LEU A 35 -6.04 -6.70 -5.92
N ALA A 36 -6.97 -7.51 -6.42
CA ALA A 36 -7.98 -8.17 -5.57
C ALA A 36 -7.36 -9.07 -4.49
N PHE A 37 -6.34 -9.84 -4.83
CA PHE A 37 -5.57 -10.64 -3.87
C PHE A 37 -4.93 -9.76 -2.79
N SER A 38 -4.24 -8.70 -3.20
CA SER A 38 -3.61 -7.74 -2.29
C SER A 38 -4.61 -7.02 -1.40
N GLY A 39 -5.76 -6.65 -1.94
CA GLY A 39 -6.85 -6.01 -1.19
C GLY A 39 -7.40 -6.95 -0.11
N GLY A 40 -7.65 -8.22 -0.46
CA GLY A 40 -8.05 -9.24 0.52
C GLY A 40 -7.01 -9.47 1.61
N PHE A 41 -5.73 -9.53 1.24
CA PHE A 41 -4.61 -9.69 2.17
C PHE A 41 -4.50 -8.50 3.15
N LEU A 42 -4.49 -7.26 2.66
CA LEU A 42 -4.42 -6.06 3.48
C LEU A 42 -5.63 -5.88 4.40
N LEU A 43 -6.84 -6.13 3.88
CA LEU A 43 -8.06 -6.06 4.67
C LEU A 43 -8.00 -7.06 5.82
N SER A 44 -7.57 -8.29 5.52
CA SER A 44 -7.42 -9.35 6.52
C SER A 44 -6.40 -8.93 7.57
N LEU A 45 -5.17 -8.53 7.19
CA LEU A 45 -4.15 -8.05 8.14
C LEU A 45 -4.66 -6.91 9.01
N ALA A 46 -5.38 -5.94 8.45
CA ALA A 46 -5.95 -4.85 9.23
C ALA A 46 -6.87 -5.38 10.34
N PHE A 47 -7.80 -6.29 10.02
CA PHE A 47 -8.76 -6.81 10.98
C PHE A 47 -8.20 -7.83 11.97
N ILE A 48 -7.26 -8.68 11.55
CA ILE A 48 -6.78 -9.79 12.38
C ILE A 48 -5.48 -9.48 13.12
N HIS A 49 -4.70 -8.49 12.66
CA HIS A 49 -3.35 -8.25 13.17
C HIS A 49 -2.97 -6.78 13.46
N PHE A 50 -3.70 -5.78 12.95
CA PHE A 50 -3.36 -4.39 13.27
C PHE A 50 -4.36 -3.77 14.23
N ILE A 51 -5.65 -3.94 13.95
CA ILE A 51 -6.72 -3.41 14.81
C ILE A 51 -6.67 -4.04 16.20
N PRO A 52 -6.67 -5.38 16.38
CA PRO A 52 -6.69 -5.98 17.72
C PRO A 52 -5.51 -5.50 18.58
N GLU A 53 -4.32 -5.54 18.03
CA GLU A 53 -3.06 -5.16 18.68
C GLU A 53 -3.05 -3.68 19.06
N LEU A 54 -3.56 -2.79 18.18
CA LEU A 54 -3.68 -1.36 18.49
C LEU A 54 -4.60 -1.11 19.69
N TYR A 55 -5.69 -1.87 19.82
CA TYR A 55 -6.62 -1.75 20.94
C TYR A 55 -6.14 -2.42 22.23
N GLU A 56 -5.27 -3.43 22.13
CA GLU A 56 -4.67 -4.08 23.28
C GLU A 56 -3.56 -3.24 23.92
N HIS A 57 -2.73 -2.58 23.09
CA HIS A 57 -1.51 -1.90 23.55
C HIS A 57 -1.60 -0.37 23.61
N SER A 58 -2.75 0.24 23.29
CA SER A 58 -2.91 1.70 23.36
C SER A 58 -4.14 2.13 24.17
N THR A 59 -3.95 3.13 25.03
CA THR A 59 -5.02 3.81 25.77
C THR A 59 -5.61 4.99 24.98
N VAL A 60 -5.08 5.26 23.80
CA VAL A 60 -5.49 6.37 22.93
C VAL A 60 -6.81 6.01 22.24
N LYS A 61 -7.55 7.02 21.76
CA LYS A 61 -8.78 6.82 20.97
C LYS A 61 -8.46 6.28 19.56
N ILE A 62 -7.91 5.07 19.47
CA ILE A 62 -7.40 4.42 18.26
C ILE A 62 -8.41 4.47 17.11
N GLY A 63 -9.68 4.17 17.38
CA GLY A 63 -10.73 4.20 16.35
C GLY A 63 -10.89 5.57 15.66
N ILE A 64 -10.61 6.67 16.36
CA ILE A 64 -10.64 8.01 15.74
C ILE A 64 -9.47 8.17 14.76
N TYR A 65 -8.28 7.68 15.10
CA TYR A 65 -7.12 7.77 14.22
C TYR A 65 -7.21 6.83 13.02
N ILE A 66 -7.82 5.65 13.18
CA ILE A 66 -8.20 4.79 12.06
C ILE A 66 -9.18 5.53 11.13
N LEU A 67 -10.22 6.16 11.67
CA LEU A 67 -11.16 6.94 10.87
C LEU A 67 -10.47 8.12 10.16
N ILE A 68 -9.58 8.84 10.83
CA ILE A 68 -8.78 9.90 10.23
C ILE A 68 -7.95 9.35 9.08
N GLY A 69 -7.27 8.22 9.27
CA GLY A 69 -6.49 7.56 8.23
C GLY A 69 -7.32 7.19 7.00
N PHE A 70 -8.51 6.63 7.22
CA PHE A 70 -9.46 6.33 6.15
C PHE A 70 -9.84 7.60 5.37
N LEU A 71 -10.19 8.69 6.07
CA LEU A 71 -10.55 9.96 5.45
C LEU A 71 -9.38 10.65 4.75
N VAL A 72 -8.16 10.54 5.29
CA VAL A 72 -6.94 11.04 4.65
C VAL A 72 -6.73 10.31 3.33
N GLN A 73 -6.85 8.98 3.30
CA GLN A 73 -6.70 8.23 2.06
C GLN A 73 -7.81 8.58 1.06
N LEU A 74 -9.06 8.70 1.51
CA LEU A 74 -10.17 9.15 0.66
C LEU A 74 -9.90 10.54 0.05
N LEU A 75 -9.32 11.46 0.82
CA LEU A 75 -8.95 12.78 0.33
C LEU A 75 -7.82 12.72 -0.70
N LEU A 76 -6.79 11.90 -0.44
CA LEU A 76 -5.70 11.68 -1.40
C LEU A 76 -6.23 11.08 -2.71
N GLU A 77 -7.15 10.12 -2.63
CA GLU A 77 -7.80 9.51 -3.79
C GLU A 77 -8.62 10.51 -4.59
N PHE A 78 -9.38 11.38 -3.92
CA PHE A 78 -10.17 12.42 -4.58
C PHE A 78 -9.30 13.30 -5.49
N PHE A 79 -8.09 13.65 -5.05
CA PHE A 79 -7.15 14.41 -5.87
C PHE A 79 -6.44 13.57 -6.94
N SER A 80 -6.26 12.26 -6.72
CA SER A 80 -5.64 11.36 -7.70
C SER A 80 -6.60 10.90 -8.81
N GLY A 81 -7.91 11.11 -8.63
CA GLY A 81 -8.95 10.74 -9.58
C GLY A 81 -9.31 9.25 -9.54
N GLY A 82 -9.04 8.55 -8.43
CA GLY A 82 -9.41 7.14 -8.24
C GLY A 82 -8.61 6.13 -9.07
N ILE A 83 -7.52 6.56 -9.70
CA ILE A 83 -6.76 5.75 -10.67
C ILE A 83 -6.03 4.56 -10.00
N GLU A 84 -5.88 4.59 -8.68
CA GLU A 84 -5.21 3.58 -7.86
C GLU A 84 -5.90 2.20 -7.92
N HIS A 85 -7.14 2.16 -8.43
CA HIS A 85 -7.99 0.96 -8.47
C HIS A 85 -8.12 0.30 -9.85
N GLY A 86 -7.33 0.72 -10.84
CA GLY A 86 -7.21 0.06 -12.15
C GLY A 86 -8.14 0.59 -13.25
N HIS A 87 -8.92 1.64 -12.98
CA HIS A 87 -9.74 2.30 -14.00
C HIS A 87 -8.89 3.28 -14.82
N VAL A 88 -8.34 2.80 -15.94
CA VAL A 88 -7.63 3.65 -16.90
C VAL A 88 -8.64 4.32 -17.83
N HIS A 89 -9.24 5.44 -17.39
CA HIS A 89 -9.89 6.34 -18.34
C HIS A 89 -8.83 7.18 -19.06
N SER A 90 -8.75 6.97 -20.38
CA SER A 90 -7.89 7.68 -21.33
C SER A 90 -8.11 9.19 -21.22
N VAL A 91 -7.34 9.88 -20.38
CA VAL A 91 -7.23 11.34 -20.42
C VAL A 91 -6.49 11.71 -21.70
N LYS A 92 -7.22 12.19 -22.71
CA LYS A 92 -6.64 12.75 -23.92
C LYS A 92 -5.96 14.08 -23.57
N GLY A 93 -4.63 14.11 -23.54
CA GLY A 93 -3.84 15.31 -23.29
C GLY A 93 -2.72 15.07 -22.27
N ALA A 94 -1.67 14.39 -22.73
CA ALA A 94 -0.59 13.80 -21.95
C ALA A 94 0.18 14.78 -21.04
N LYS A 95 0.00 14.62 -19.73
CA LYS A 95 0.92 15.10 -18.68
C LYS A 95 1.09 13.97 -17.67
N ILE A 96 2.21 13.97 -16.95
CA ILE A 96 2.41 13.06 -15.80
C ILE A 96 1.20 13.24 -14.86
N PRO A 97 0.59 12.17 -14.35
CA PRO A 97 -0.50 12.26 -13.38
C PRO A 97 0.08 12.68 -12.01
N ILE A 98 0.52 13.93 -11.90
CA ILE A 98 1.28 14.44 -10.74
C ILE A 98 0.50 14.24 -9.44
N ALA A 99 -0.81 14.50 -9.45
CA ALA A 99 -1.65 14.33 -8.26
C ALA A 99 -1.66 12.87 -7.78
N LEU A 100 -1.76 11.89 -8.69
CA LEU A 100 -1.63 10.46 -8.38
C LEU A 100 -0.25 10.12 -7.81
N VAL A 101 0.83 10.59 -8.44
CA VAL A 101 2.19 10.33 -7.96
C VAL A 101 2.37 10.89 -6.56
N ILE A 102 1.88 12.10 -6.29
CA ILE A 102 1.97 12.74 -4.97
C ILE A 102 1.12 11.98 -3.94
N ALA A 103 -0.13 11.66 -4.26
CA ALA A 103 -1.04 10.92 -3.39
C ALA A 103 -0.44 9.58 -2.95
N LEU A 104 -0.01 8.77 -3.93
CA LEU A 104 0.67 7.49 -3.67
C LEU A 104 1.98 7.67 -2.91
N SER A 105 2.74 8.72 -3.21
CA SER A 105 4.00 9.00 -2.49
C SER A 105 3.77 9.34 -1.03
N LEU A 106 2.73 10.13 -0.72
CA LEU A 106 2.34 10.46 0.65
C LEU A 106 1.83 9.23 1.41
N HIS A 107 1.02 8.41 0.75
CA HIS A 107 0.58 7.12 1.29
C HIS A 107 1.77 6.23 1.68
N ALA A 108 2.64 5.96 0.72
CA ALA A 108 3.82 5.10 0.89
C ALA A 108 4.83 5.66 1.90
N PHE A 109 4.90 7.00 2.03
CA PHE A 109 5.71 7.66 3.03
C PHE A 109 5.19 7.43 4.45
N LEU A 110 3.89 7.66 4.69
CA LEU A 110 3.28 7.49 6.02
C LEU A 110 3.38 6.05 6.51
N GLU A 111 3.16 5.10 5.61
CA GLU A 111 3.34 3.67 5.82
C GLU A 111 4.76 3.29 6.28
N GLY A 112 5.78 3.99 5.78
CA GLY A 112 7.17 3.74 6.16
C GLY A 112 7.47 4.08 7.63
N ILE A 113 6.78 5.05 8.22
CA ILE A 113 7.11 5.56 9.56
C ILE A 113 6.93 4.48 10.64
N PRO A 114 5.77 3.80 10.78
CA PRO A 114 5.61 2.72 11.76
C PRO A 114 6.60 1.56 11.54
N LEU A 115 6.95 1.25 10.29
CA LEU A 115 7.97 0.24 10.00
C LEU A 115 9.35 0.66 10.54
N GLY A 116 9.71 1.94 10.39
CA GLY A 116 10.95 2.50 10.92
C GLY A 116 11.03 2.47 12.44
N THR A 117 9.94 2.84 13.12
CA THR A 117 9.88 2.86 14.58
C THR A 117 9.93 1.46 15.16
N GLN A 118 9.24 0.50 14.52
CA GLN A 118 9.33 -0.92 14.87
C GLN A 118 10.76 -1.44 14.79
N LEU A 119 11.46 -1.13 13.69
CA LEU A 119 12.84 -1.57 13.49
C LEU A 119 13.81 -0.92 14.49
N ALA A 120 13.56 0.32 14.90
CA ALA A 120 14.35 1.02 15.90
C ALA A 120 14.11 0.52 17.35
N GLY A 121 13.20 -0.44 17.54
CA GLY A 121 12.92 -1.06 18.83
C GLY A 121 11.86 -0.33 19.66
N ALA A 122 11.07 0.57 19.06
CA ALA A 122 9.90 1.10 19.75
C ALA A 122 8.86 -0.01 19.98
N GLU A 123 8.32 -0.08 21.19
CA GLU A 123 7.15 -0.89 21.49
C GLU A 123 5.92 -0.22 20.87
N ILE A 124 5.62 -0.62 19.64
CA ILE A 124 4.36 -0.33 18.98
C ILE A 124 3.50 -1.60 19.01
N ALA A 125 2.20 -1.45 18.83
CA ALA A 125 1.22 -2.54 18.87
C ALA A 125 1.64 -3.80 18.09
N THR A 126 2.33 -3.64 16.96
CA THR A 126 2.78 -4.76 16.10
C THR A 126 4.08 -5.44 16.56
N THR A 127 4.66 -5.04 17.70
CA THR A 127 5.95 -5.56 18.19
C THR A 127 5.83 -6.85 19.00
N HIS A 128 4.65 -7.17 19.56
CA HIS A 128 4.56 -8.17 20.64
C HIS A 128 4.28 -9.62 20.23
N HIS A 129 3.99 -9.93 18.96
CA HIS A 129 3.41 -11.24 18.61
C HIS A 129 4.13 -12.13 17.58
N HIS A 130 5.29 -11.78 17.04
CA HIS A 130 5.91 -12.60 15.97
C HIS A 130 7.41 -12.84 16.14
N GLU A 131 7.78 -14.10 16.43
CA GLU A 131 9.16 -14.61 16.37
C GLU A 131 9.69 -14.74 14.91
N GLY A 132 8.85 -14.46 13.90
CA GLY A 132 9.11 -14.77 12.49
C GLY A 132 8.79 -13.65 11.51
N GLY A 133 9.36 -12.45 11.71
CA GLY A 133 9.27 -11.34 10.75
C GLY A 133 8.05 -10.44 10.96
N SER A 134 8.20 -9.14 10.67
CA SER A 134 7.12 -8.18 10.93
C SER A 134 5.99 -8.34 9.92
N GLY A 135 4.81 -8.77 10.37
CA GLY A 135 3.59 -8.78 9.56
C GLY A 135 3.32 -7.45 8.85
N LEU A 136 3.74 -6.34 9.48
CA LEU A 136 3.78 -5.02 8.86
C LEU A 136 4.66 -4.98 7.59
N LEU A 137 5.92 -5.42 7.63
CA LEU A 137 6.78 -5.41 6.44
C LEU A 137 6.21 -6.29 5.32
N MET A 138 5.66 -7.46 5.65
CA MET A 138 5.07 -8.34 4.65
C MET A 138 3.81 -7.71 4.04
N GLY A 139 2.97 -7.10 4.89
CA GLY A 139 1.88 -6.18 4.54
C GLY A 139 2.29 -5.20 3.46
N ILE A 140 3.29 -4.38 3.79
CA ILE A 140 3.87 -3.33 2.95
C ILE A 140 4.35 -3.91 1.60
N LEU A 141 5.18 -4.96 1.64
CA LEU A 141 5.79 -5.52 0.43
C LEU A 141 4.76 -6.12 -0.53
N LEU A 142 3.77 -6.84 -0.01
CA LEU A 142 2.80 -7.54 -0.84
C LEU A 142 1.87 -6.61 -1.60
N HIS A 143 1.49 -5.46 -1.03
CA HIS A 143 0.65 -4.49 -1.74
C HIS A 143 1.43 -3.45 -2.55
N ARG A 144 2.71 -3.26 -2.25
CA ARG A 144 3.55 -2.32 -2.98
C ARG A 144 3.83 -2.74 -4.42
N ILE A 145 3.90 -4.06 -4.69
CA ILE A 145 4.02 -4.58 -6.06
C ILE A 145 2.77 -4.23 -6.89
N PRO A 146 1.53 -4.56 -6.48
CA PRO A 146 0.30 -4.11 -7.14
C PRO A 146 0.19 -2.60 -7.34
N VAL A 147 0.55 -1.79 -6.33
CA VAL A 147 0.55 -0.32 -6.45
C VAL A 147 1.55 0.15 -7.51
N ALA A 148 2.77 -0.42 -7.53
CA ALA A 148 3.77 -0.11 -8.54
C ALA A 148 3.31 -0.50 -9.96
N ILE A 149 2.62 -1.63 -10.10
CA ILE A 149 1.99 -2.07 -11.35
C ILE A 149 0.93 -1.06 -11.81
N ALA A 150 0.02 -0.64 -10.92
CA ALA A 150 -1.03 0.33 -11.25
C ALA A 150 -0.42 1.67 -11.69
N LEU A 151 0.52 2.21 -10.91
CA LEU A 151 1.22 3.46 -11.25
C LEU A 151 1.94 3.36 -12.60
N THR A 152 2.68 2.27 -12.83
CA THR A 152 3.42 2.06 -14.09
C THR A 152 2.49 1.99 -15.30
N THR A 153 1.35 1.31 -15.16
CA THR A 153 0.33 1.19 -16.20
C THR A 153 -0.18 2.57 -16.64
N VAL A 154 -0.47 3.44 -15.67
CA VAL A 154 -0.97 4.81 -15.92
C VAL A 154 0.12 5.69 -16.53
N LEU A 155 1.36 5.57 -16.04
CA LEU A 155 2.49 6.32 -16.58
C LEU A 155 2.76 5.94 -18.05
N PHE A 156 2.72 4.65 -18.41
CA PHE A 156 2.82 4.23 -19.80
C PHE A 156 1.63 4.68 -20.66
N ALA A 157 0.42 4.72 -20.09
CA ALA A 157 -0.76 5.24 -20.78
C ALA A 157 -0.71 6.76 -21.02
N SER A 158 0.04 7.50 -20.19
CA SER A 158 0.19 8.96 -20.25
C SER A 158 1.11 9.45 -21.39
N LYS A 159 1.57 8.55 -22.29
CA LYS A 159 2.42 8.86 -23.46
C LYS A 159 3.69 9.67 -23.14
N ILE A 160 4.21 9.56 -21.92
CA ILE A 160 5.52 10.11 -21.55
C ILE A 160 6.62 9.14 -22.00
N SER A 161 7.86 9.63 -22.09
CA SER A 161 8.99 8.79 -22.50
C SER A 161 9.31 7.72 -21.45
N ARG A 162 9.87 6.58 -21.86
CA ARG A 162 10.16 5.45 -20.96
C ARG A 162 11.11 5.86 -19.83
N GLU A 163 12.06 6.75 -20.12
CA GLU A 163 13.01 7.28 -19.14
C GLU A 163 12.28 8.05 -18.03
N LYS A 164 11.26 8.84 -18.40
CA LYS A 164 10.45 9.57 -17.41
C LYS A 164 9.63 8.63 -16.53
N VAL A 165 9.09 7.54 -17.10
CA VAL A 165 8.39 6.51 -16.33
C VAL A 165 9.31 5.92 -15.25
N TRP A 166 10.49 5.44 -15.66
CA TRP A 166 11.44 4.84 -14.73
C TRP A 166 12.01 5.84 -13.72
N PHE A 167 12.22 7.09 -14.13
CA PHE A 167 12.61 8.16 -13.21
C PHE A 167 11.54 8.43 -12.15
N THR A 168 10.27 8.54 -12.54
CA THR A 168 9.16 8.72 -11.61
C THR A 168 9.00 7.51 -10.67
N LEU A 169 9.14 6.28 -11.19
CA LEU A 169 9.15 5.06 -10.35
C LEU A 169 10.33 5.04 -9.38
N GLY A 170 11.51 5.51 -9.80
CA GLY A 170 12.67 5.63 -8.93
C GLY A 170 12.42 6.58 -7.76
N ILE A 171 11.79 7.74 -8.01
CA ILE A 171 11.38 8.65 -6.94
C ILE A 171 10.37 7.97 -6.01
N PHE A 172 9.35 7.32 -6.57
CA PHE A 172 8.33 6.60 -5.79
C PHE A 172 8.92 5.43 -4.97
N ALA A 173 9.96 4.76 -5.45
CA ALA A 173 10.63 3.69 -4.71
C ALA A 173 11.29 4.17 -3.41
N LEU A 174 11.69 5.45 -3.35
CA LEU A 174 12.37 6.04 -2.20
C LEU A 174 11.41 6.53 -1.11
N THR A 175 10.12 6.69 -1.37
CA THR A 175 9.18 7.33 -0.43
C THR A 175 9.01 6.55 0.87
N THR A 176 8.75 5.23 0.81
CA THR A 176 8.67 4.39 2.03
C THR A 176 10.01 4.26 2.75
N PRO A 177 11.17 4.03 2.09
CA PRO A 177 12.46 4.11 2.76
C PRO A 177 12.70 5.44 3.49
N ILE A 178 12.29 6.57 2.90
CA ILE A 178 12.39 7.89 3.56
C ILE A 178 11.50 7.92 4.80
N GLY A 179 10.24 7.46 4.70
CA GLY A 179 9.35 7.33 5.87
C GLY A 179 9.94 6.45 6.97
N LEU A 180 10.52 5.30 6.59
CA LEU A 180 11.22 4.37 7.48
C LEU A 180 12.38 5.05 8.20
N LEU A 181 13.24 5.77 7.47
CA LEU A 181 14.37 6.46 8.07
C LEU A 181 13.91 7.56 9.04
N ILE A 182 12.84 8.29 8.71
CA ILE A 182 12.26 9.28 9.63
C ILE A 182 11.73 8.58 10.89
N GLY A 183 10.95 7.50 10.73
CA GLY A 183 10.45 6.72 11.86
C GLY A 183 11.57 6.21 12.76
N TRP A 184 12.61 5.62 12.17
CA TRP A 184 13.78 5.11 12.88
C TRP A 184 14.46 6.20 13.72
N ASN A 185 14.74 7.36 13.12
CA ASN A 185 15.46 8.45 13.79
C ASN A 185 14.59 9.24 14.78
N SER A 186 13.28 8.99 14.82
CA SER A 186 12.35 9.67 15.72
C SER A 186 12.25 9.00 17.09
N VAL A 187 12.58 7.69 17.19
CA VAL A 187 12.52 6.92 18.44
C VAL A 187 13.55 7.46 19.44
N GLY A 188 13.10 7.76 20.65
CA GLY A 188 13.94 8.32 21.72
C GLY A 188 14.28 9.80 21.56
N VAL A 189 13.91 10.43 20.44
CA VAL A 189 14.05 11.88 20.21
C VAL A 189 12.77 12.62 20.58
N PHE A 190 11.62 12.06 20.21
CA PHE A 190 10.30 12.63 20.49
C PHE A 190 9.53 11.74 21.45
N ASP A 191 8.84 12.35 22.42
CA ASP A 191 7.85 11.68 23.27
C ASP A 191 6.50 11.63 22.53
N PHE A 192 6.45 10.79 21.50
CA PHE A 192 5.31 10.65 20.60
C PHE A 192 4.81 9.20 20.57
N ASP A 193 3.50 9.00 20.73
CA ASP A 193 2.88 7.69 20.60
C ASP A 193 2.74 7.29 19.12
N PHE A 194 3.68 6.48 18.64
CA PHE A 194 3.71 5.99 17.26
C PHE A 194 2.53 5.09 16.89
N ASN A 195 1.76 4.59 17.87
CA ASN A 195 0.50 3.88 17.58
C ASN A 195 -0.53 4.80 16.91
N ILE A 196 -0.43 6.11 17.08
CA ILE A 196 -1.26 7.09 16.36
C ILE A 196 -1.01 7.01 14.85
N ILE A 197 0.26 7.01 14.43
CA ILE A 197 0.61 6.94 13.01
C ILE A 197 0.27 5.56 12.46
N LEU A 198 0.53 4.49 13.23
CA LEU A 198 0.12 3.14 12.84
C LEU A 198 -1.40 3.05 12.64
N ALA A 199 -2.21 3.60 13.54
CA ALA A 199 -3.67 3.64 13.40
C ALA A 199 -4.12 4.40 12.15
N ILE A 200 -3.48 5.54 11.84
CA ILE A 200 -3.71 6.27 10.58
C ILE A 200 -3.39 5.37 9.37
N VAL A 201 -2.23 4.71 9.35
CA VAL A 201 -1.84 3.80 8.25
C VAL A 201 -2.83 2.64 8.10
N VAL A 202 -3.31 2.06 9.21
CA VAL A 202 -4.36 1.02 9.19
C VAL A 202 -5.66 1.54 8.57
N GLY A 203 -6.07 2.76 8.92
CA GLY A 203 -7.20 3.43 8.28
C GLY A 203 -7.03 3.59 6.78
N MET A 204 -5.82 3.97 6.34
CA MET A 204 -5.48 4.10 4.92
C MET A 204 -5.54 2.74 4.21
N PHE A 205 -5.05 1.66 4.84
CA PHE A 205 -5.18 0.29 4.32
C PHE A 205 -6.64 -0.17 4.20
N LEU A 206 -7.49 0.14 5.18
CA LEU A 206 -8.92 -0.18 5.12
C LEU A 206 -9.58 0.51 3.91
N HIS A 207 -9.28 1.77 3.67
CA HIS A 207 -9.80 2.51 2.51
C HIS A 207 -9.35 1.85 1.20
N ILE A 208 -8.05 1.72 0.97
CA ILE A 208 -7.52 1.13 -0.29
C ILE A 208 -8.08 -0.28 -0.50
N SER A 209 -8.03 -1.13 0.52
CA SER A 209 -8.45 -2.53 0.37
C SER A 209 -9.94 -2.66 0.04
N THR A 210 -10.81 -1.88 0.71
CA THR A 210 -12.24 -1.89 0.41
C THR A 210 -12.53 -1.32 -0.97
N THR A 211 -11.91 -0.21 -1.36
CA THR A 211 -12.09 0.35 -2.70
C THR A 211 -11.63 -0.62 -3.79
N ILE A 212 -10.47 -1.28 -3.64
CA ILE A 212 -10.03 -2.34 -4.56
C ILE A 212 -11.08 -3.46 -4.68
N ILE A 213 -11.60 -3.93 -3.54
CA ILE A 213 -12.58 -5.03 -3.52
C ILE A 213 -13.90 -4.63 -4.21
N PHE A 214 -14.36 -3.39 -4.05
CA PHE A 214 -15.64 -2.95 -4.61
C PHE A 214 -15.54 -2.38 -6.03
N GLU A 215 -14.49 -1.60 -6.37
CA GLU A 215 -14.39 -0.96 -7.69
C GLU A 215 -13.95 -1.91 -8.82
N THR A 216 -13.25 -3.00 -8.51
CA THR A 216 -12.84 -3.98 -9.53
C THR A 216 -13.98 -4.92 -9.96
N SER A 217 -15.24 -4.70 -9.53
CA SER A 217 -16.41 -5.43 -10.05
C SER A 217 -17.05 -4.70 -11.23
N GLU A 218 -16.81 -5.18 -12.44
CA GLU A 218 -17.48 -4.66 -13.63
C GLU A 218 -18.90 -5.24 -13.79
N ASN A 219 -19.88 -4.39 -14.14
CA ASN A 219 -21.22 -4.75 -14.61
C ASN A 219 -22.09 -5.61 -13.67
N HIS A 220 -21.91 -5.52 -12.34
CA HIS A 220 -22.74 -6.22 -11.35
C HIS A 220 -22.82 -7.76 -11.51
N LYS A 221 -21.93 -8.38 -12.30
CA LYS A 221 -21.83 -9.83 -12.43
C LYS A 221 -20.84 -10.35 -11.40
N PHE A 222 -21.28 -11.35 -10.63
CA PHE A 222 -20.44 -12.02 -9.65
C PHE A 222 -19.23 -12.67 -10.33
N ASN A 223 -18.02 -12.22 -10.01
CA ASN A 223 -16.77 -12.77 -10.52
C ASN A 223 -16.17 -13.74 -9.49
N PHE A 224 -16.41 -15.03 -9.68
CA PHE A 224 -15.93 -16.08 -8.76
C PHE A 224 -14.40 -16.15 -8.68
N ILE A 225 -13.68 -15.90 -9.77
CA ILE A 225 -12.21 -15.92 -9.79
C ILE A 225 -11.65 -14.79 -8.92
N LYS A 226 -12.27 -13.61 -8.99
CA LYS A 226 -11.93 -12.47 -8.12
C LYS A 226 -12.19 -12.80 -6.64
N LEU A 227 -13.32 -13.43 -6.33
CA LEU A 227 -13.60 -13.86 -4.95
C LEU A 227 -12.53 -14.84 -4.45
N LEU A 228 -12.13 -15.81 -5.27
CA LEU A 228 -11.04 -16.73 -4.92
C LEU A 228 -9.72 -15.99 -4.69
N ALA A 229 -9.40 -14.97 -5.47
CA ALA A 229 -8.21 -14.14 -5.25
C ALA A 229 -8.27 -13.42 -3.90
N ILE A 230 -9.42 -12.80 -3.56
CA ILE A 230 -9.63 -12.13 -2.26
C ILE A 230 -9.49 -13.12 -1.10
N ILE A 231 -10.16 -14.28 -1.20
CA ILE A 231 -10.08 -15.35 -0.18
C ILE A 231 -8.65 -15.88 -0.06
N GLY A 232 -7.94 -16.04 -1.19
CA GLY A 232 -6.54 -16.47 -1.19
C GLY A 232 -5.63 -15.45 -0.48
N GLY A 233 -5.85 -14.16 -0.72
CA GLY A 233 -5.14 -13.08 -0.02
C GLY A 233 -5.42 -13.09 1.48
N ALA A 234 -6.70 -13.18 1.88
CA ALA A 234 -7.07 -13.31 3.28
C ALA A 234 -6.47 -14.57 3.92
N GLY A 235 -6.56 -15.72 3.24
CA GLY A 235 -5.99 -16.98 3.70
C GLY A 235 -4.48 -16.91 3.92
N LEU A 236 -3.74 -16.22 3.03
CA LEU A 236 -2.31 -15.98 3.25
C LEU A 236 -2.08 -15.14 4.51
N ALA A 237 -2.88 -14.11 4.77
CA ALA A 237 -2.77 -13.30 5.98
C ALA A 237 -2.96 -14.13 7.26
N PHE A 238 -3.89 -15.09 7.25
CA PHE A 238 -4.07 -16.04 8.36
C PHE A 238 -2.92 -17.03 8.53
N LEU A 239 -2.22 -17.41 7.46
CA LEU A 239 -1.09 -18.36 7.54
C LEU A 239 0.20 -17.71 8.04
N ILE A 240 0.32 -16.39 7.89
CA ILE A 240 1.46 -15.62 8.37
C ILE A 240 1.20 -14.94 9.71
N HIS A 241 -0.02 -15.07 10.24
CA HIS A 241 -0.39 -14.74 11.62
C HIS A 241 -0.11 -15.96 12.51
#